data_AF-A0AAD9FW96-F1
#
_entry.id   AF-A0AAD9FW96-F1
#
_cell.length_a   1.000
_cell.length_b   1.000
_cell.length_c   1.000
_cell.angle_alpha   90.00
_cell.angle_beta   90.00
_cell.angle_gamma   90.00
#
_symmetry.space_group_name_H-M   'P 1'
#
loop_
_entity.id
_entity.type
_entity.pdbx_description
1 polymer ?
#
loop_
_entity_poly.entity_id
_entity_poly.type
_entity_poly.pdbx_seq_one_letter_code
_entity_poly.pdbx_strand_id
1 'polypeptide(L)'
;MSNRLRGALRGPSVTRRLFSVKAHTLYSPTPAQVEQYLGDSLSSTSATAYLLSTSIDPSRLQSLISPLQSISSIGSFSSPLPGQEPSLSIVTFDKGVTFQTDLSGRPPVEVGRFKRPGQGLRNDDLKGTEIGEGEAIRKEEGWAGLWKGEAETSNIPELSGVSAKSFFLLTDGRPTPVLQGLHAMFPRAPKLGLVTAPTPFLTGRPHTLIHDRSIASAGTVGVAIDHEIDVTIDFGLSPLTGPLTVASAQGNLLMQFEEGNGNPTQTLMAALHQRDAGKYSEKDEELFLKIEDRMVKILSGDPSRGALSLDMVEPLREGQTVQFMHRDRQMNGPPSDSDVLLQTLPSSEEVEGTAIQSAPRIQPGVSIASDKGFVYGNTVCVVPHAHARMSVS
;
A
#
# COMPACT_ATOMS: atom_id res chain seq x y z
N MET A 1 -31.23 -67.44 5.82
CA MET A 1 -32.04 -66.56 4.95
C MET A 1 -32.99 -65.74 5.80
N SER A 2 -32.65 -64.48 6.09
CA SER A 2 -33.65 -63.44 6.44
C SER A 2 -33.00 -62.07 6.32
N ASN A 3 -33.56 -61.27 5.42
CA ASN A 3 -33.17 -59.91 5.09
C ASN A 3 -33.51 -58.94 6.24
N ARG A 4 -32.59 -58.03 6.56
CA ARG A 4 -32.93 -56.74 7.18
C ARG A 4 -32.32 -55.61 6.36
N LEU A 5 -33.18 -54.95 5.59
CA LEU A 5 -32.97 -53.63 5.03
C LEU A 5 -32.84 -52.60 6.17
N ARG A 6 -31.74 -51.84 6.17
CA ARG A 6 -31.66 -50.52 6.81
C ARG A 6 -31.33 -49.50 5.73
N GLY A 7 -32.30 -48.66 5.42
CA GLY A 7 -32.08 -47.46 4.62
C GLY A 7 -31.22 -46.47 5.40
N ALA A 8 -30.16 -45.97 4.75
CA ALA A 8 -29.41 -44.81 5.21
C ALA A 8 -29.87 -43.61 4.39
N LEU A 9 -30.59 -42.70 5.05
CA LEU A 9 -30.87 -41.35 4.57
C LEU A 9 -29.53 -40.62 4.40
N ARG A 10 -29.10 -40.39 3.16
CA ARG A 10 -28.03 -39.43 2.85
C ARG A 10 -28.63 -38.03 2.95
N GLY A 11 -28.29 -37.31 4.02
CA GLY A 11 -28.50 -35.86 4.07
C GLY A 11 -27.67 -35.15 2.99
N PRO A 12 -28.10 -33.97 2.51
CA PRO A 12 -27.36 -33.23 1.51
C PRO A 12 -25.99 -32.83 2.07
N SER A 13 -24.93 -33.18 1.34
CA SER A 13 -23.58 -32.70 1.62
C SER A 13 -23.56 -31.18 1.45
N VAL A 14 -23.40 -30.46 2.56
CA VAL A 14 -23.13 -29.01 2.52
C VAL A 14 -21.74 -28.84 1.92
N THR A 15 -21.68 -28.58 0.62
CA THR A 15 -20.46 -28.17 -0.06
C THR A 15 -20.05 -26.82 0.54
N ARG A 16 -19.03 -26.81 1.41
CA ARG A 16 -18.37 -25.56 1.81
C ARG A 16 -17.85 -24.91 0.54
N ARG A 17 -18.49 -23.82 0.09
CA ARG A 17 -17.92 -22.98 -0.96
C ARG A 17 -16.58 -22.44 -0.44
N LEU A 18 -15.52 -22.75 -1.17
CA LEU A 18 -14.21 -22.15 -0.97
C LEU A 18 -14.33 -20.65 -1.22
N PHE A 19 -13.64 -19.86 -0.41
CA PHE A 19 -13.51 -18.42 -0.61
C PHE A 19 -12.86 -18.17 -1.97
N SER A 20 -13.39 -17.20 -2.70
CA SER A 20 -12.98 -16.90 -4.06
C SER A 20 -12.79 -15.40 -4.26
N VAL A 21 -11.66 -15.06 -4.88
CA VAL A 21 -11.35 -13.70 -5.32
C VAL A 21 -11.30 -13.70 -6.84
N LYS A 22 -12.01 -12.75 -7.45
CA LYS A 22 -11.96 -12.49 -8.89
C LYS A 22 -11.27 -11.16 -9.11
N ALA A 23 -10.15 -11.16 -9.81
CA ALA A 23 -9.37 -9.97 -10.13
C ALA A 23 -9.27 -9.82 -11.65
N HIS A 24 -9.68 -8.67 -12.19
CA HIS A 24 -9.56 -8.37 -13.62
C HIS A 24 -9.18 -6.91 -13.86
N THR A 25 -8.44 -6.68 -14.94
CA THR A 25 -8.09 -5.35 -15.44
C THR A 25 -8.77 -5.12 -16.78
N LEU A 26 -9.59 -4.07 -16.87
CA LEU A 26 -10.21 -3.62 -18.10
C LEU A 26 -9.35 -2.51 -18.69
N TYR A 27 -8.77 -2.75 -19.85
CA TYR A 27 -8.00 -1.76 -20.60
C TYR A 27 -8.89 -1.05 -21.60
N SER A 28 -8.71 0.27 -21.73
CA SER A 28 -9.61 1.17 -22.47
C SER A 28 -11.09 0.93 -22.14
N PRO A 29 -11.48 0.96 -20.84
CA PRO A 29 -12.77 0.45 -20.38
C PRO A 29 -13.95 1.23 -20.96
N THR A 30 -15.01 0.52 -21.35
CA THR A 30 -16.29 1.13 -21.77
C THR A 30 -17.41 0.81 -20.76
N PRO A 31 -18.44 1.67 -20.59
CA PRO A 31 -19.53 1.41 -19.65
C PRO A 31 -20.21 0.05 -19.87
N ALA A 32 -20.42 -0.34 -21.13
CA ALA A 32 -21.01 -1.63 -21.48
C ALA A 32 -20.16 -2.83 -21.01
N GLN A 33 -18.83 -2.73 -21.10
CA GLN A 33 -17.94 -3.78 -20.59
C GLN A 33 -17.96 -3.87 -19.07
N VAL A 34 -18.05 -2.74 -18.37
CA VAL A 34 -18.17 -2.71 -16.92
C VAL A 34 -19.48 -3.38 -16.50
N GLU A 35 -20.59 -2.99 -17.11
CA GLU A 35 -21.91 -3.58 -16.83
C GLU A 35 -21.94 -5.09 -17.09
N GLN A 36 -21.40 -5.53 -18.22
CA GLN A 36 -21.30 -6.95 -18.55
C GLN A 36 -20.47 -7.71 -17.50
N TYR A 37 -19.31 -7.19 -17.13
CA TYR A 37 -18.44 -7.82 -16.14
C TYR A 37 -19.09 -7.94 -14.76
N LEU A 38 -19.77 -6.87 -14.32
CA LEU A 38 -20.46 -6.86 -13.02
C LEU A 38 -21.67 -7.82 -13.01
N GLY A 39 -22.41 -7.90 -14.11
CA GLY A 39 -23.55 -8.82 -14.26
C GLY A 39 -23.18 -10.29 -14.07
N ASP A 40 -22.00 -10.70 -14.54
CA ASP A 40 -21.54 -12.08 -14.49
C ASP A 40 -20.83 -12.45 -13.16
N SER A 41 -20.38 -11.45 -12.40
CA SER A 41 -19.36 -11.66 -11.37
C SER A 41 -19.85 -11.57 -9.92
N LEU A 42 -21.03 -11.02 -9.66
CA LEU A 42 -21.43 -10.58 -8.32
C LEU A 42 -22.41 -11.53 -7.61
N SER A 43 -22.18 -11.74 -6.32
CA SER A 43 -23.16 -12.33 -5.40
C SER A 43 -23.65 -11.27 -4.40
N SER A 44 -24.76 -11.52 -3.71
CA SER A 44 -25.33 -10.57 -2.74
C SER A 44 -24.45 -10.31 -1.52
N THR A 45 -23.42 -11.13 -1.28
CA THR A 45 -22.45 -10.99 -0.17
C THR A 45 -21.09 -10.49 -0.65
N SER A 46 -20.96 -10.19 -1.94
CA SER A 46 -19.69 -9.78 -2.53
C SER A 46 -19.36 -8.33 -2.19
N ALA A 47 -18.11 -8.08 -1.86
CA ALA A 47 -17.54 -6.75 -1.76
C ALA A 47 -16.57 -6.53 -2.92
N THR A 48 -16.65 -5.37 -3.57
CA THR A 48 -15.82 -5.06 -4.74
C THR A 48 -14.91 -3.87 -4.46
N ALA A 49 -13.62 -4.01 -4.73
CA ALA A 49 -12.68 -2.90 -4.77
C ALA A 49 -12.34 -2.58 -6.22
N TYR A 50 -12.31 -1.31 -6.59
CA TYR A 50 -11.93 -0.88 -7.94
C TYR A 50 -10.98 0.31 -7.94
N LEU A 51 -10.12 0.35 -8.95
CA LEU A 51 -9.13 1.40 -9.13
C LEU A 51 -9.13 1.90 -10.57
N LEU A 52 -9.36 3.20 -10.71
CA LEU A 52 -9.34 3.91 -11.98
C LEU A 52 -7.93 4.45 -12.23
N SER A 53 -7.41 4.27 -13.45
CA SER A 53 -6.19 4.95 -13.85
C SER A 53 -6.41 6.47 -13.88
N THR A 54 -5.44 7.24 -13.39
CA THR A 54 -5.44 8.71 -13.53
C THR A 54 -5.33 9.17 -14.99
N SER A 55 -5.03 8.28 -15.94
CA SER A 55 -5.05 8.56 -17.39
C SER A 55 -6.45 8.51 -18.02
N ILE A 56 -7.50 8.16 -17.26
CA ILE A 56 -8.89 8.20 -17.76
C ILE A 56 -9.35 9.65 -17.92
N ASP A 57 -9.99 9.93 -19.06
CA ASP A 57 -10.63 11.22 -19.33
C ASP A 57 -11.71 11.55 -18.27
N PRO A 58 -11.63 12.72 -17.59
CA PRO A 58 -12.62 13.15 -16.61
C PRO A 58 -14.08 13.10 -17.10
N SER A 59 -14.33 13.35 -18.39
CA SER A 59 -15.68 13.31 -18.98
C SER A 59 -16.31 11.90 -18.97
N ARG A 60 -15.47 10.86 -18.89
CA ARG A 60 -15.90 9.44 -18.89
C ARG A 60 -16.01 8.85 -17.49
N LEU A 61 -15.51 9.52 -16.46
CA LEU A 61 -15.47 8.97 -15.10
C LEU A 61 -16.87 8.60 -14.60
N GLN A 62 -17.85 9.49 -14.75
CA GLN A 62 -19.19 9.26 -14.23
C GLN A 62 -19.88 8.05 -14.90
N SER A 63 -19.68 7.85 -16.20
CA SER A 63 -20.29 6.73 -16.92
C SER A 63 -19.63 5.38 -16.58
N LEU A 64 -18.34 5.38 -16.21
CA LEU A 64 -17.64 4.19 -15.74
C LEU A 64 -17.94 3.86 -14.27
N ILE A 65 -18.15 4.88 -13.44
CA ILE A 65 -18.41 4.71 -12.00
C ILE A 65 -19.88 4.34 -11.73
N SER A 66 -20.83 4.83 -12.53
CA SER A 66 -22.27 4.61 -12.29
C SER A 66 -22.66 3.13 -12.11
N PRO A 67 -22.18 2.17 -12.92
CA PRO A 67 -22.45 0.75 -12.70
C PRO A 67 -21.89 0.23 -11.37
N LEU A 68 -20.72 0.71 -10.95
CA LEU A 68 -20.03 0.30 -9.71
C LEU A 68 -20.74 0.84 -8.46
N GLN A 69 -21.43 1.98 -8.56
CA GLN A 69 -22.21 2.56 -7.44
C GLN A 69 -23.51 1.81 -7.13
N SER A 70 -23.86 0.81 -7.94
CA SER A 70 -25.04 -0.04 -7.72
C SER A 70 -24.78 -1.22 -6.78
N ILE A 71 -23.51 -1.44 -6.41
CA ILE A 71 -23.03 -2.60 -5.66
C ILE A 71 -22.26 -2.13 -4.41
N SER A 72 -22.08 -3.02 -3.44
CA SER A 72 -21.23 -2.74 -2.28
C SER A 72 -19.77 -2.67 -2.74
N SER A 73 -19.23 -1.47 -2.79
CA SER A 73 -17.92 -1.24 -3.38
C SER A 73 -17.11 -0.13 -2.74
N ILE A 74 -15.80 -0.27 -2.86
CA ILE A 74 -14.83 0.77 -2.58
C ILE A 74 -14.07 1.11 -3.85
N GLY A 75 -13.72 2.38 -4.01
CA GLY A 75 -13.11 2.88 -5.24
C GLY A 75 -12.05 3.94 -4.98
N SER A 76 -11.02 3.96 -5.80
CA SER A 76 -10.12 5.11 -5.87
C SER A 76 -9.34 5.16 -7.19
N PHE A 77 -8.25 5.92 -7.22
CA PHE A 77 -7.38 6.09 -8.38
C PHE A 77 -5.99 5.51 -8.13
N SER A 78 -5.41 4.95 -9.19
CA SER A 78 -4.03 4.47 -9.24
C SER A 78 -3.21 5.29 -10.23
N SER A 79 -1.91 5.41 -9.96
CA SER A 79 -0.97 6.08 -10.85
C SER A 79 -0.49 5.06 -11.89
N PRO A 80 -0.86 5.16 -13.18
CA PRO A 80 -0.29 4.33 -14.22
C PRO A 80 1.14 4.78 -14.52
N LEU A 81 1.94 3.90 -15.14
CA LEU A 81 3.21 4.32 -15.74
C LEU A 81 2.96 5.32 -16.88
N PRO A 82 3.84 6.31 -17.10
CA PRO A 82 3.73 7.21 -18.25
C PRO A 82 3.58 6.44 -19.57
N GLY A 83 2.58 6.82 -20.37
CA GLY A 83 2.30 6.17 -21.65
C GLY A 83 1.49 4.88 -21.55
N GLN A 84 1.09 4.42 -20.36
CA GLN A 84 0.14 3.32 -20.24
C GLN A 84 -1.28 3.74 -20.63
N GLU A 85 -1.99 2.77 -21.19
CA GLU A 85 -3.38 2.96 -21.58
C GLU A 85 -4.30 3.14 -20.36
N PRO A 86 -5.43 3.84 -20.50
CA PRO A 86 -6.39 3.97 -19.41
C PRO A 86 -6.94 2.60 -19.00
N SER A 87 -6.88 2.29 -17.71
CA SER A 87 -7.33 1.01 -17.17
C SER A 87 -8.28 1.18 -15.99
N LEU A 88 -9.16 0.19 -15.80
CA LEU A 88 -10.00 0.02 -14.63
C LEU A 88 -9.72 -1.38 -14.06
N SER A 89 -9.12 -1.41 -12.88
CA SER A 89 -8.86 -2.64 -12.14
C SER A 89 -10.02 -2.94 -11.20
N ILE A 90 -10.52 -4.17 -11.19
CA ILE A 90 -11.64 -4.60 -10.35
C ILE A 90 -11.26 -5.90 -9.63
N VAL A 91 -11.39 -5.88 -8.30
CA VAL A 91 -11.22 -7.03 -7.43
C VAL A 91 -12.52 -7.28 -6.68
N THR A 92 -13.08 -8.48 -6.81
CA THR A 92 -14.31 -8.87 -6.11
C THR A 92 -14.01 -10.00 -5.14
N PHE A 93 -14.36 -9.78 -3.89
CA PHE A 93 -14.31 -10.75 -2.80
C PHE A 93 -15.70 -11.34 -2.60
N ASP A 94 -15.84 -12.66 -2.57
CA ASP A 94 -17.16 -13.30 -2.41
C ASP A 94 -17.78 -13.13 -1.01
N LYS A 95 -16.92 -12.88 -0.01
CA LYS A 95 -17.30 -12.53 1.35
C LYS A 95 -16.42 -11.39 1.86
N GLY A 96 -17.03 -10.23 2.04
CA GLY A 96 -16.38 -9.09 2.63
C GLY A 96 -17.40 -8.04 3.05
N VAL A 97 -16.97 -7.15 3.94
CA VAL A 97 -17.74 -5.98 4.37
C VAL A 97 -16.94 -4.76 3.96
N THR A 98 -17.53 -3.88 3.15
CA THR A 98 -16.91 -2.59 2.84
C THR A 98 -17.05 -1.67 4.05
N PHE A 99 -16.05 -0.83 4.28
CA PHE A 99 -16.09 0.17 5.32
C PHE A 99 -15.38 1.46 4.89
N GLN A 100 -15.71 2.54 5.56
CA GLN A 100 -15.09 3.84 5.43
C GLN A 100 -14.67 4.39 6.79
N THR A 101 -13.54 5.11 6.82
CA THR A 101 -13.09 5.85 7.98
C THR A 101 -12.42 7.16 7.57
N ASP A 102 -12.59 8.19 8.38
CA ASP A 102 -11.95 9.51 8.25
C ASP A 102 -10.62 9.61 9.02
N LEU A 103 -10.19 8.51 9.64
CA LEU A 103 -8.88 8.36 10.25
C LEU A 103 -7.81 8.54 9.18
N SER A 104 -7.07 9.63 9.31
CA SER A 104 -6.01 10.05 8.41
C SER A 104 -5.06 10.94 9.17
N GLY A 105 -3.76 10.72 8.94
CA GLY A 105 -2.69 11.40 9.65
C GLY A 105 -2.61 12.90 9.38
N ARG A 106 -1.68 13.57 10.05
CA ARG A 106 -1.48 15.01 9.86
C ARG A 106 -0.89 15.31 8.47
N PRO A 107 -1.36 16.38 7.79
CA PRO A 107 -0.76 16.76 6.51
C PRO A 107 0.71 17.13 6.74
N PRO A 108 1.61 16.84 5.79
CA PRO A 108 2.99 17.27 5.90
C PRO A 108 3.05 18.80 6.04
N VAL A 109 4.02 19.30 6.81
CA VAL A 109 4.20 20.73 7.01
C VAL A 109 4.66 21.37 5.70
N GLU A 110 3.73 22.01 4.99
CA GLU A 110 4.04 22.74 3.75
C GLU A 110 4.51 24.16 4.09
N VAL A 111 5.83 24.36 4.10
CA VAL A 111 6.43 25.70 4.24
C VAL A 111 6.39 26.45 2.91
N GLY A 112 5.44 27.38 2.80
CA GLY A 112 5.34 28.31 1.68
C GLY A 112 4.61 27.74 0.47
N ARG A 113 3.50 28.41 0.11
CA ARG A 113 2.69 28.24 -1.11
C ARG A 113 1.58 27.18 -1.07
N PHE A 114 0.52 27.44 -0.28
CA PHE A 114 -0.85 27.27 -0.79
C PHE A 114 -1.88 28.02 0.09
N LYS A 115 -2.06 29.33 -0.11
CA LYS A 115 -3.33 29.97 0.31
C LYS A 115 -4.30 29.82 -0.85
N ARG A 116 -5.24 28.87 -0.75
CA ARG A 116 -6.35 28.75 -1.71
C ARG A 116 -7.18 30.03 -1.63
N PRO A 117 -7.31 30.83 -2.71
CA PRO A 117 -8.20 31.97 -2.69
C PRO A 117 -9.65 31.47 -2.58
N GLY A 118 -10.38 31.91 -1.55
CA GLY A 118 -11.84 31.82 -1.50
C GLY A 118 -12.48 30.55 -0.94
N GLN A 119 -11.73 29.60 -0.37
CA GLN A 119 -12.32 28.51 0.44
C GLN A 119 -11.87 28.69 1.89
N GLY A 120 -12.82 28.73 2.83
CA GLY A 120 -12.54 28.71 4.26
C GLY A 120 -11.72 27.47 4.66
N LEU A 121 -11.10 27.52 5.83
CA LEU A 121 -10.36 26.41 6.44
C LEU A 121 -11.20 25.13 6.36
N ARG A 122 -10.71 24.08 5.68
CA ARG A 122 -11.35 22.76 5.71
C ARG A 122 -11.04 22.08 7.03
N ASN A 123 -11.86 21.12 7.46
CA ASN A 123 -11.56 20.32 8.65
C ASN A 123 -10.17 19.66 8.59
N ASP A 124 -9.69 19.31 7.40
CA ASP A 124 -8.32 18.79 7.19
C ASP A 124 -7.22 19.82 7.50
N ASP A 125 -7.49 21.11 7.26
CA ASP A 125 -6.59 22.22 7.57
C ASP A 125 -6.63 22.57 9.08
N LEU A 126 -7.68 22.13 9.78
CA LEU A 126 -7.86 22.33 11.22
C LEU A 126 -7.21 21.22 12.06
N LYS A 127 -6.91 20.04 11.48
CA LYS A 127 -6.22 18.95 12.19
C LYS A 127 -4.84 19.43 12.66
N GLY A 128 -4.62 19.45 13.98
CA GLY A 128 -3.40 19.95 14.62
C GLY A 128 -3.36 21.47 14.87
N THR A 129 -4.46 22.21 14.60
CA THR A 129 -4.58 23.65 14.93
C THR A 129 -5.26 23.92 16.27
N GLU A 130 -5.83 22.88 16.91
CA GLU A 130 -6.41 23.02 18.23
C GLU A 130 -5.31 23.27 19.26
N ILE A 131 -5.34 24.49 19.82
CA ILE A 131 -4.41 25.01 20.83
C ILE A 131 -4.32 24.08 22.07
N GLY A 132 -5.31 23.19 22.29
CA GLY A 132 -5.35 22.23 23.38
C GLY A 132 -4.48 20.97 23.22
N GLU A 133 -4.26 20.47 22.00
CA GLU A 133 -3.42 19.27 21.78
C GLU A 133 -1.94 19.59 21.98
N GLY A 134 -1.50 20.76 21.52
CA GLY A 134 -0.11 21.21 21.67
C GLY A 134 0.30 21.47 23.12
N GLU A 135 -0.64 21.83 24.00
CA GLU A 135 -0.36 22.06 25.42
C GLU A 135 -0.40 20.77 26.26
N ALA A 136 -1.28 19.82 25.93
CA ALA A 136 -1.35 18.52 26.60
C ALA A 136 -0.09 17.69 26.33
N ILE A 137 0.36 17.66 25.07
CA ILE A 137 1.50 16.84 24.65
C ILE A 137 2.85 17.43 25.10
N ARG A 138 2.93 18.77 25.23
CA ARG A 138 4.12 19.48 25.71
C ARG A 138 4.42 19.23 27.19
N LYS A 139 3.43 18.80 27.99
CA LYS A 139 3.62 18.48 29.41
C LYS A 139 4.20 17.09 29.67
N GLU A 140 4.10 16.14 28.75
CA GLU A 140 4.50 14.74 28.99
C GLU A 140 5.67 14.26 28.11
N GLU A 141 5.83 14.75 26.87
CA GLU A 141 6.85 14.21 25.93
C GLU A 141 7.72 15.27 25.21
N GLY A 142 7.63 16.55 25.61
CA GLY A 142 8.43 17.63 25.03
C GLY A 142 8.18 17.85 23.53
N TRP A 143 9.21 18.30 22.79
CA TRP A 143 9.11 18.54 21.34
C TRP A 143 8.79 17.28 20.53
N ALA A 144 9.21 16.10 20.99
CA ALA A 144 8.95 14.83 20.31
C ALA A 144 7.46 14.45 20.34
N GLY A 145 6.77 14.74 21.44
CA GLY A 145 5.34 14.53 21.56
C GLY A 145 4.54 15.37 20.55
N LEU A 146 4.95 16.62 20.31
CA LEU A 146 4.25 17.54 19.40
C LEU A 146 4.16 16.98 17.96
N TRP A 147 5.12 16.11 17.60
CA TRP A 147 5.16 15.36 16.35
C TRP A 147 4.49 13.98 16.42
N LYS A 148 4.25 13.43 17.61
CA LYS A 148 3.51 12.17 17.85
C LYS A 148 1.99 12.35 17.98
N GLY A 149 1.49 13.59 17.96
CA GLY A 149 0.09 13.96 18.23
C GLY A 149 -0.97 13.49 17.21
N GLU A 150 -0.94 12.23 16.82
CA GLU A 150 -2.10 11.57 16.22
C GLU A 150 -2.86 10.90 17.37
N ALA A 151 -4.10 11.34 17.62
CA ALA A 151 -4.92 10.77 18.67
C ALA A 151 -5.00 9.24 18.50
N GLU A 152 -4.66 8.50 19.55
CA GLU A 152 -4.79 7.04 19.62
C GLU A 152 -6.26 6.65 19.45
N THR A 153 -6.72 6.59 18.20
CA THR A 153 -8.09 6.20 17.90
C THR A 153 -8.09 4.70 17.72
N SER A 154 -8.40 3.99 18.80
CA SER A 154 -8.33 2.53 18.86
C SER A 154 -9.52 1.82 18.22
N ASN A 155 -10.48 2.55 17.63
CA ASN A 155 -11.73 1.97 17.16
C ASN A 155 -12.24 2.59 15.86
N ILE A 156 -12.68 1.72 14.94
CA ILE A 156 -13.34 2.05 13.68
C ILE A 156 -14.80 1.58 13.80
N PRO A 157 -15.78 2.49 13.98
CA PRO A 157 -17.16 2.12 14.30
C PRO A 157 -17.79 1.12 13.33
N GLU A 158 -17.56 1.27 12.02
CA GLU A 158 -18.10 0.39 10.99
C GLU A 158 -17.57 -1.06 11.06
N LEU A 159 -16.47 -1.28 11.76
CA LEU A 159 -15.89 -2.61 12.00
C LEU A 159 -16.32 -3.23 13.33
N SER A 160 -17.19 -2.56 14.08
CA SER A 160 -17.70 -3.07 15.36
C SER A 160 -18.51 -4.34 15.14
N GLY A 161 -18.03 -5.47 15.67
CA GLY A 161 -18.68 -6.77 15.52
C GLY A 161 -18.37 -7.52 14.21
N VAL A 162 -17.49 -6.98 13.37
CA VAL A 162 -17.03 -7.65 12.15
C VAL A 162 -15.93 -8.65 12.51
N SER A 163 -16.09 -9.92 12.12
CA SER A 163 -15.07 -10.95 12.28
C SER A 163 -14.13 -10.97 11.06
N ALA A 164 -13.28 -9.96 10.94
CA ALA A 164 -12.30 -9.86 9.86
C ALA A 164 -11.03 -10.68 10.18
N LYS A 165 -10.53 -11.40 9.17
CA LYS A 165 -9.23 -12.07 9.18
C LYS A 165 -8.21 -11.36 8.32
N SER A 166 -8.63 -10.59 7.32
CA SER A 166 -7.74 -9.82 6.45
C SER A 166 -8.37 -8.51 6.01
N PHE A 167 -7.56 -7.56 5.55
CA PHE A 167 -8.02 -6.26 5.06
C PHE A 167 -7.40 -5.91 3.70
N PHE A 168 -8.24 -5.42 2.78
CA PHE A 168 -7.82 -4.73 1.58
C PHE A 168 -8.15 -3.24 1.70
N LEU A 169 -7.16 -2.34 1.59
CA LEU A 169 -7.31 -0.92 1.91
C LEU A 169 -7.01 -0.01 0.71
N LEU A 170 -7.80 1.04 0.54
CA LEU A 170 -7.50 2.19 -0.32
C LEU A 170 -7.44 3.42 0.58
N THR A 171 -6.23 3.91 0.79
CA THR A 171 -5.96 5.01 1.73
C THR A 171 -5.51 6.26 0.99
N ASP A 172 -5.73 7.41 1.61
CA ASP A 172 -4.97 8.60 1.25
C ASP A 172 -3.47 8.46 1.59
N GLY A 173 -2.69 9.51 1.34
CA GLY A 173 -1.24 9.52 1.61
C GLY A 173 -0.81 9.38 3.08
N ARG A 174 -1.71 9.18 4.04
CA ARG A 174 -1.42 9.21 5.49
C ARG A 174 -2.15 8.11 6.27
N PRO A 175 -1.85 6.82 6.00
CA PRO A 175 -2.58 5.70 6.59
C PRO A 175 -2.29 5.42 8.07
N THR A 176 -1.32 6.10 8.70
CA THR A 176 -0.83 5.73 10.04
C THR A 176 -1.95 5.56 11.08
N PRO A 177 -2.91 6.49 11.24
CA PRO A 177 -3.97 6.34 12.24
C PRO A 177 -4.90 5.15 11.96
N VAL A 178 -5.24 4.89 10.70
CA VAL A 178 -6.10 3.75 10.36
C VAL A 178 -5.37 2.43 10.58
N LEU A 179 -4.07 2.36 10.29
CA LEU A 179 -3.27 1.15 10.52
C LEU A 179 -3.11 0.86 12.01
N GLN A 180 -2.93 1.90 12.84
CA GLN A 180 -2.91 1.77 14.29
C GLN A 180 -4.27 1.28 14.83
N GLY A 181 -5.38 1.88 14.37
CA GLY A 181 -6.73 1.45 14.76
C GLY A 181 -7.00 -0.01 14.36
N LEU A 182 -6.66 -0.40 13.13
CA LEU A 182 -6.80 -1.78 12.66
C LEU A 182 -5.86 -2.75 13.39
N HIS A 183 -4.67 -2.31 13.79
CA HIS A 183 -3.77 -3.14 14.58
C HIS A 183 -4.31 -3.37 16.00
N ALA A 184 -4.89 -2.33 16.62
CA ALA A 184 -5.51 -2.45 17.94
C ALA A 184 -6.73 -3.39 17.92
N MET A 185 -7.59 -3.29 16.90
CA MET A 185 -8.78 -4.13 16.77
C MET A 185 -8.48 -5.54 16.24
N PHE A 186 -7.56 -5.66 15.29
CA PHE A 186 -7.24 -6.89 14.55
C PHE A 186 -5.71 -7.09 14.44
N PRO A 187 -5.03 -7.43 15.54
CA PRO A 187 -3.56 -7.47 15.59
C PRO A 187 -2.94 -8.53 14.69
N ARG A 188 -3.68 -9.62 14.42
CA ARG A 188 -3.21 -10.75 13.59
C ARG A 188 -3.65 -10.70 12.14
N ALA A 189 -4.57 -9.79 11.79
CA ALA A 189 -5.11 -9.75 10.44
C ALA A 189 -4.11 -9.08 9.48
N PRO A 190 -3.65 -9.74 8.40
CA PRO A 190 -2.88 -9.08 7.36
C PRO A 190 -3.66 -7.90 6.78
N LYS A 191 -2.93 -6.82 6.51
CA LYS A 191 -3.44 -5.61 5.87
C LYS A 191 -2.64 -5.44 4.59
N LEU A 192 -3.34 -5.38 3.47
CA LEU A 192 -2.77 -5.08 2.18
C LEU A 192 -3.58 -3.93 1.58
N GLY A 193 -2.95 -3.05 0.82
CA GLY A 193 -3.69 -1.96 0.23
C GLY A 193 -2.84 -1.04 -0.59
N LEU A 194 -3.49 -0.06 -1.23
CA LEU A 194 -2.81 0.94 -2.04
C LEU A 194 -2.89 2.31 -1.36
N VAL A 195 -1.76 3.02 -1.34
CA VAL A 195 -1.80 4.47 -1.12
C VAL A 195 -2.22 5.09 -2.44
N THR A 196 -3.43 5.65 -2.46
CA THR A 196 -4.11 6.06 -3.69
C THR A 196 -3.46 7.27 -4.34
N ALA A 197 -3.60 7.38 -5.65
CA ALA A 197 -3.08 8.51 -6.41
C ALA A 197 -3.77 9.82 -5.99
N PRO A 198 -3.03 10.93 -5.84
CA PRO A 198 -3.64 12.23 -5.62
C PRO A 198 -4.41 12.68 -6.86
N THR A 199 -5.58 13.27 -6.67
CA THR A 199 -6.50 13.66 -7.76
C THR A 199 -6.82 15.16 -7.87
N PRO A 200 -5.97 16.12 -7.45
CA PRO A 200 -6.37 17.53 -7.41
C PRO A 200 -6.71 18.09 -8.79
N PHE A 201 -6.05 17.60 -9.84
CA PHE A 201 -6.27 18.03 -11.22
C PHE A 201 -7.36 17.26 -11.96
N LEU A 202 -7.80 16.11 -11.43
CA LEU A 202 -8.85 15.29 -12.03
C LEU A 202 -10.23 15.61 -11.44
N THR A 203 -10.32 15.67 -10.12
CA THR A 203 -11.59 15.80 -9.40
C THR A 203 -11.68 17.06 -8.53
N GLY A 204 -10.60 17.85 -8.45
CA GLY A 204 -10.50 19.00 -7.55
C GLY A 204 -10.29 18.62 -6.07
N ARG A 205 -10.05 17.33 -5.78
CA ARG A 205 -9.86 16.79 -4.41
C ARG A 205 -8.43 16.29 -4.22
N PRO A 206 -7.81 16.45 -3.03
CA PRO A 206 -6.48 15.91 -2.75
C PRO A 206 -6.40 14.42 -3.07
N HIS A 207 -7.32 13.63 -2.54
CA HIS A 207 -7.58 12.25 -2.94
C HIS A 207 -9.07 12.08 -3.24
N THR A 208 -9.42 11.04 -4.00
CA THR A 208 -10.81 10.65 -4.26
C THR A 208 -11.00 9.23 -3.78
N LEU A 209 -11.63 9.08 -2.62
CA LEU A 209 -12.00 7.79 -2.05
C LEU A 209 -13.50 7.62 -2.22
N ILE A 210 -13.93 6.50 -2.78
CA ILE A 210 -15.34 6.21 -3.06
C ILE A 210 -15.74 5.03 -2.18
N HIS A 211 -16.84 5.18 -1.45
CA HIS A 211 -17.49 4.11 -0.72
C HIS A 211 -18.96 4.10 -1.09
N ASP A 212 -19.35 3.09 -1.86
CA ASP A 212 -20.64 2.99 -2.53
C ASP A 212 -20.97 4.25 -3.34
N ARG A 213 -21.86 5.10 -2.82
CA ARG A 213 -22.29 6.36 -3.46
C ARG A 213 -21.63 7.61 -2.87
N SER A 214 -20.88 7.44 -1.78
CA SER A 214 -20.23 8.53 -1.06
C SER A 214 -18.81 8.76 -1.60
N ILE A 215 -18.36 10.01 -1.54
CA ILE A 215 -17.02 10.40 -1.97
C ILE A 215 -16.36 11.20 -0.85
N ALA A 216 -15.21 10.72 -0.39
CA ALA A 216 -14.36 11.38 0.60
C ALA A 216 -13.07 11.92 -0.04
N SER A 217 -12.56 13.01 0.55
CA SER A 217 -11.33 13.68 0.10
C SER A 217 -10.07 13.25 0.85
N ALA A 218 -10.24 12.53 1.97
CA ALA A 218 -9.22 12.08 2.90
C ALA A 218 -9.77 10.87 3.70
N GLY A 219 -8.89 10.11 4.34
CA GLY A 219 -9.26 8.92 5.12
C GLY A 219 -8.87 7.62 4.43
N THR A 220 -9.64 6.57 4.69
CA THR A 220 -9.45 5.23 4.12
C THR A 220 -10.80 4.58 3.84
N VAL A 221 -10.90 3.89 2.72
CA VAL A 221 -11.98 2.95 2.42
C VAL A 221 -11.38 1.55 2.31
N GLY A 222 -12.08 0.52 2.76
CA GLY A 222 -11.51 -0.81 2.83
C GLY A 222 -12.54 -1.92 2.71
N VAL A 223 -12.05 -3.14 2.49
CA VAL A 223 -12.81 -4.38 2.56
C VAL A 223 -12.24 -5.19 3.72
N ALA A 224 -13.10 -5.49 4.69
CA ALA A 224 -12.86 -6.44 5.75
C ALA A 224 -13.25 -7.84 5.25
N ILE A 225 -12.29 -8.77 5.22
CA ILE A 225 -12.43 -10.11 4.63
C ILE A 225 -12.45 -11.14 5.77
N ASP A 226 -13.38 -12.09 5.77
CA ASP A 226 -13.54 -13.13 6.81
C ASP A 226 -12.60 -14.34 6.62
N HIS A 227 -11.71 -14.27 5.64
CA HIS A 227 -10.71 -15.28 5.28
C HIS A 227 -9.28 -14.71 5.38
N GLU A 228 -8.33 -15.60 5.62
CA GLU A 228 -6.90 -15.26 5.56
C GLU A 228 -6.50 -15.12 4.10
N ILE A 229 -5.69 -14.10 3.80
CA ILE A 229 -5.08 -13.90 2.48
C ILE A 229 -3.58 -14.12 2.63
N ASP A 230 -2.99 -14.82 1.68
CA ASP A 230 -1.55 -14.96 1.62
C ASP A 230 -0.98 -13.76 0.88
N VAL A 231 -0.04 -13.08 1.52
CA VAL A 231 0.64 -11.91 0.95
C VAL A 231 2.13 -12.17 0.89
N THR A 232 2.67 -12.16 -0.32
CA THR A 232 4.11 -12.22 -0.56
C THR A 232 4.61 -10.87 -1.04
N ILE A 233 5.64 -10.34 -0.40
CA ILE A 233 6.34 -9.14 -0.88
C ILE A 233 7.66 -9.54 -1.49
N ASP A 234 7.95 -8.95 -2.63
CA ASP A 234 9.27 -8.94 -3.21
C ASP A 234 9.70 -7.49 -3.46
N PHE A 235 10.84 -7.13 -2.88
CA PHE A 235 11.42 -5.80 -2.98
C PHE A 235 12.33 -5.65 -4.23
N GLY A 236 12.59 -6.73 -4.97
CA GLY A 236 13.56 -6.76 -6.05
C GLY A 236 15.00 -6.55 -5.56
N LEU A 237 15.27 -6.89 -4.30
CA LEU A 237 16.55 -6.62 -3.64
C LEU A 237 17.25 -7.92 -3.23
N SER A 238 18.57 -7.93 -3.41
CA SER A 238 19.45 -9.00 -2.98
C SER A 238 20.38 -8.51 -1.86
N PRO A 239 20.71 -9.36 -0.87
CA PRO A 239 21.62 -8.98 0.21
C PRO A 239 23.05 -8.82 -0.30
N LEU A 240 23.65 -7.68 0.02
CA LEU A 240 25.05 -7.37 -0.28
C LEU A 240 26.00 -7.87 0.83
N THR A 241 25.49 -7.96 2.06
CA THR A 241 26.25 -8.35 3.26
C THR A 241 25.49 -9.40 4.06
N GLY A 242 26.14 -10.03 5.03
CA GLY A 242 25.44 -10.75 6.11
C GLY A 242 24.75 -9.79 7.07
N PRO A 243 23.93 -10.29 8.02
CA PRO A 243 23.34 -9.47 9.07
C PRO A 243 24.43 -8.79 9.93
N LEU A 244 24.20 -7.52 10.28
CA LEU A 244 25.07 -6.66 11.09
C LEU A 244 24.27 -6.07 12.25
N THR A 245 24.92 -5.78 13.36
CA THR A 245 24.29 -5.25 14.58
C THR A 245 24.63 -3.78 14.76
N VAL A 246 23.62 -2.94 14.91
CA VAL A 246 23.79 -1.50 15.12
C VAL A 246 24.37 -1.25 16.51
N ALA A 247 25.62 -0.79 16.58
CA ALA A 247 26.27 -0.40 17.83
C ALA A 247 25.87 1.01 18.28
N SER A 248 25.72 1.93 17.32
CA SER A 248 25.32 3.30 17.62
C SER A 248 24.56 3.96 16.46
N ALA A 249 23.53 4.73 16.81
CA ALA A 249 22.71 5.47 15.87
C ALA A 249 22.26 6.82 16.45
N GLN A 250 22.04 7.81 15.58
CA GLN A 250 21.50 9.11 15.96
C GLN A 250 20.39 9.53 15.00
N GLY A 251 19.14 9.32 15.40
CA GLY A 251 17.99 9.60 14.54
C GLY A 251 17.96 8.66 13.34
N ASN A 252 18.04 9.22 12.12
CA ASN A 252 18.14 8.47 10.86
C ASN A 252 19.60 8.23 10.41
N LEU A 253 20.58 8.56 11.26
CA LEU A 253 22.00 8.34 10.98
C LEU A 253 22.48 7.04 11.63
N LEU A 254 22.99 6.14 10.81
CA LEU A 254 23.71 4.96 11.24
C LEU A 254 25.19 5.32 11.42
N MET A 255 25.67 5.24 12.66
CA MET A 255 27.00 5.72 13.04
C MET A 255 28.00 4.59 13.14
N GLN A 256 27.61 3.45 13.73
CA GLN A 256 28.54 2.36 14.02
C GLN A 256 27.87 0.98 14.04
N PHE A 257 28.60 -0.04 13.59
CA PHE A 257 28.29 -1.46 13.78
C PHE A 257 29.13 -2.10 14.89
N GLU A 258 28.65 -3.19 15.49
CA GLU A 258 29.43 -3.98 16.44
C GLU A 258 30.50 -4.82 15.74
N GLU A 259 30.23 -5.29 14.53
CA GLU A 259 31.10 -6.16 13.78
C GLU A 259 32.16 -5.42 12.96
N GLY A 260 33.29 -6.08 12.72
CA GLY A 260 34.31 -5.63 11.75
C GLY A 260 35.02 -4.33 12.15
N ASN A 261 35.14 -3.40 11.20
CA ASN A 261 35.77 -2.08 11.42
C ASN A 261 34.82 -1.09 12.12
N GLY A 262 33.58 -1.51 12.42
CA GLY A 262 32.52 -0.71 12.99
C GLY A 262 32.03 0.44 12.10
N ASN A 263 32.68 0.76 10.97
CA ASN A 263 32.37 1.91 10.13
C ASN A 263 31.37 1.52 9.03
N PRO A 264 30.13 2.03 9.06
CA PRO A 264 29.08 1.64 8.12
C PRO A 264 29.42 1.93 6.65
N THR A 265 29.91 3.13 6.33
CA THR A 265 30.26 3.50 4.95
C THR A 265 31.38 2.62 4.40
N GLN A 266 32.44 2.38 5.18
CA GLN A 266 33.54 1.52 4.73
C GLN A 266 33.10 0.06 4.57
N THR A 267 32.21 -0.43 5.43
CA THR A 267 31.62 -1.77 5.32
C THR A 267 30.82 -1.91 4.02
N LEU A 268 29.98 -0.91 3.71
CA LEU A 268 29.22 -0.87 2.46
C LEU A 268 30.15 -0.85 1.23
N MET A 269 31.14 0.03 1.21
CA MET A 269 32.10 0.13 0.09
C MET A 269 32.90 -1.14 -0.09
N ALA A 270 33.32 -1.79 1.01
CA ALA A 270 34.03 -3.07 0.94
C ALA A 270 33.15 -4.17 0.33
N ALA A 271 31.86 -4.20 0.67
CA ALA A 271 30.92 -5.18 0.13
C ALA A 271 30.64 -4.95 -1.38
N LEU A 272 30.51 -3.68 -1.79
CA LEU A 272 30.37 -3.31 -3.22
C LEU A 272 31.61 -3.71 -4.03
N HIS A 273 32.81 -3.43 -3.52
CA HIS A 273 34.05 -3.81 -4.18
C HIS A 273 34.22 -5.33 -4.32
N GLN A 274 33.79 -6.10 -3.31
CA GLN A 274 33.82 -7.55 -3.35
C GLN A 274 32.85 -8.11 -4.40
N ARG A 275 31.64 -7.55 -4.50
CA ARG A 275 30.64 -7.95 -5.49
C ARG A 275 31.15 -7.73 -6.92
N ASP A 276 31.70 -6.55 -7.20
CA ASP A 276 32.03 -6.16 -8.57
C ASP A 276 33.48 -6.46 -8.96
N ALA A 277 34.18 -7.30 -8.18
CA ALA A 277 35.59 -7.64 -8.38
C ALA A 277 36.49 -6.40 -8.63
N GLY A 278 36.18 -5.28 -7.95
CA GLY A 278 36.91 -4.01 -8.09
C GLY A 278 36.55 -3.15 -9.32
N LYS A 279 35.50 -3.46 -10.08
CA LYS A 279 35.02 -2.65 -11.22
C LYS A 279 33.77 -1.81 -10.90
N TYR A 280 33.56 -1.47 -9.63
CA TYR A 280 32.40 -0.67 -9.22
C TYR A 280 32.40 0.67 -9.97
N SER A 281 31.37 0.90 -10.78
CA SER A 281 31.12 2.18 -11.42
C SER A 281 30.12 2.93 -10.54
N GLU A 282 30.62 3.87 -9.74
CA GLU A 282 29.95 4.60 -8.65
C GLU A 282 28.61 5.30 -8.99
N LYS A 283 28.14 5.29 -10.24
CA LYS A 283 27.35 6.43 -10.69
C LYS A 283 25.84 6.38 -10.49
N ASP A 284 25.16 5.23 -10.46
CA ASP A 284 23.68 5.23 -10.49
C ASP A 284 23.01 4.05 -9.75
N GLU A 285 23.66 3.45 -8.74
CA GLU A 285 23.03 2.34 -8.00
C GLU A 285 22.27 2.82 -6.77
N GLU A 286 20.98 2.44 -6.69
CA GLU A 286 20.19 2.61 -5.47
C GLU A 286 20.53 1.53 -4.44
N LEU A 287 20.98 1.97 -3.27
CA LEU A 287 21.35 1.09 -2.15
C LEU A 287 20.33 1.21 -1.02
N PHE A 288 20.07 0.10 -0.36
CA PHE A 288 19.05 -0.02 0.66
C PHE A 288 19.62 -0.68 1.92
N LEU A 289 18.99 -0.40 3.05
CA LEU A 289 19.23 -1.08 4.31
C LEU A 289 17.95 -1.81 4.71
N LYS A 290 18.06 -3.13 4.91
CA LYS A 290 17.03 -3.93 5.56
C LYS A 290 17.15 -3.74 7.07
N ILE A 291 16.04 -3.35 7.71
CA ILE A 291 15.91 -3.26 9.17
C ILE A 291 14.70 -4.10 9.53
N GLU A 292 14.92 -5.25 10.16
CA GLU A 292 13.86 -6.24 10.43
C GLU A 292 13.09 -6.57 9.12
N ASP A 293 11.78 -6.30 9.07
CA ASP A 293 10.90 -6.53 7.90
C ASP A 293 10.71 -5.28 7.02
N ARG A 294 11.49 -4.22 7.24
CA ARG A 294 11.39 -2.94 6.51
C ARG A 294 12.64 -2.70 5.66
N MET A 295 12.46 -2.02 4.53
CA MET A 295 13.56 -1.59 3.67
C MET A 295 13.59 -0.06 3.62
N VAL A 296 14.76 0.52 3.86
CA VAL A 296 14.95 1.98 3.81
C VAL A 296 16.04 2.33 2.81
N LYS A 297 15.86 3.41 2.05
CA LYS A 297 16.86 3.86 1.08
C LYS A 297 18.03 4.52 1.81
N ILE A 298 19.24 4.23 1.35
CA ILE A 298 20.44 4.94 1.80
C ILE A 298 20.53 6.23 0.98
N LEU A 299 20.46 7.38 1.64
CA LEU A 299 20.46 8.70 1.00
C LEU A 299 21.87 9.17 0.68
N SER A 300 22.78 8.97 1.62
CA SER A 300 24.16 9.42 1.51
C SER A 300 25.05 8.71 2.52
N GLY A 301 26.36 8.74 2.23
CA GLY A 301 27.40 8.25 3.13
C GLY A 301 28.62 9.13 3.05
N ASP A 302 29.28 9.34 4.19
CA ASP A 302 30.57 10.03 4.24
C ASP A 302 31.67 8.99 4.55
N PRO A 303 32.56 8.66 3.60
CA PRO A 303 33.65 7.71 3.85
C PRO A 303 34.63 8.16 4.94
N SER A 304 34.77 9.49 5.13
CA SER A 304 35.69 10.08 6.10
C SER A 304 35.13 10.07 7.52
N ARG A 305 33.82 10.31 7.67
CA ARG A 305 33.12 10.29 8.97
C ARG A 305 32.49 8.95 9.31
N GLY A 306 32.32 8.07 8.33
CA GLY A 306 31.79 6.72 8.47
C GLY A 306 30.27 6.60 8.58
N ALA A 307 29.55 7.70 8.81
CA ALA A 307 28.11 7.69 8.99
C ALA A 307 27.35 7.51 7.66
N LEU A 308 26.21 6.80 7.74
CA LEU A 308 25.23 6.66 6.66
C LEU A 308 23.92 7.34 7.04
N SER A 309 23.34 8.09 6.10
CA SER A 309 22.03 8.71 6.23
C SER A 309 20.95 7.86 5.57
N LEU A 310 19.86 7.62 6.29
CA LEU A 310 18.75 6.76 5.85
C LEU A 310 17.49 7.58 5.60
N ASP A 311 16.70 7.17 4.60
CA ASP A 311 15.37 7.71 4.33
C ASP A 311 14.34 7.04 5.24
N MET A 312 14.24 7.50 6.48
CA MET A 312 13.32 6.97 7.47
C MET A 312 12.85 8.04 8.45
N VAL A 313 11.61 7.89 8.92
CA VAL A 313 10.99 8.78 9.90
C VAL A 313 11.21 8.27 11.31
N GLU A 314 11.01 6.97 11.55
CA GLU A 314 11.31 6.39 12.86
C GLU A 314 12.84 6.29 13.04
N PRO A 315 13.37 6.58 14.25
CA PRO A 315 14.80 6.53 14.49
C PRO A 315 15.32 5.09 14.54
N LEU A 316 16.54 4.89 14.04
CA LEU A 316 17.28 3.64 14.18
C LEU A 316 17.68 3.44 15.65
N ARG A 317 17.66 2.18 16.11
CA ARG A 317 17.94 1.82 17.51
C ARG A 317 19.18 0.96 17.61
N GLU A 318 19.92 1.17 18.68
CA GLU A 318 21.05 0.32 19.06
C GLU A 318 20.57 -1.11 19.34
N GLY A 319 21.39 -2.09 18.96
CA GLY A 319 21.09 -3.52 19.05
C GLY A 319 20.21 -4.06 17.92
N GLN A 320 19.74 -3.23 16.98
CA GLN A 320 18.97 -3.72 15.83
C GLN A 320 19.87 -4.48 14.85
N THR A 321 19.32 -5.57 14.29
CA THR A 321 19.96 -6.29 13.19
C THR A 321 19.55 -5.67 11.86
N VAL A 322 20.55 -5.33 11.05
CA VAL A 322 20.38 -4.74 9.72
C VAL A 322 21.19 -5.47 8.67
N GLN A 323 20.87 -5.26 7.40
CA GLN A 323 21.60 -5.87 6.29
C GLN A 323 21.62 -4.92 5.09
N PHE A 324 22.79 -4.72 4.49
CA PHE A 324 22.87 -3.95 3.24
C PHE A 324 22.26 -4.76 2.10
N MET A 325 21.43 -4.08 1.32
CA MET A 325 20.69 -4.65 0.19
C MET A 325 20.97 -3.80 -1.05
N HIS A 326 20.97 -4.44 -2.21
CA HIS A 326 21.11 -3.78 -3.50
C HIS A 326 20.05 -4.31 -4.47
N ARG A 327 19.73 -3.55 -5.51
CA ARG A 327 18.75 -3.99 -6.50
C ARG A 327 19.35 -5.06 -7.41
N ASP A 328 18.65 -6.17 -7.55
CA ASP A 328 18.92 -7.16 -8.59
C ASP A 328 17.90 -6.94 -9.71
N ARG A 329 18.36 -6.83 -10.96
CA ARG A 329 17.52 -6.41 -12.09
C ARG A 329 16.70 -7.59 -12.63
N GLN A 330 16.00 -8.30 -11.76
CA GLN A 330 15.01 -9.30 -12.17
C GLN A 330 13.60 -8.74 -12.02
N MET A 331 12.97 -8.46 -13.16
CA MET A 331 11.54 -8.15 -13.19
C MET A 331 10.75 -9.45 -13.14
N ASN A 332 9.81 -9.56 -12.20
CA ASN A 332 8.91 -10.70 -12.13
C ASN A 332 7.93 -10.73 -13.30
N GLY A 333 7.57 -11.95 -13.71
CA GLY A 333 6.63 -12.22 -14.80
C GLY A 333 5.22 -11.68 -14.54
N PRO A 334 4.35 -11.69 -15.56
CA PRO A 334 2.98 -11.17 -15.46
C PRO A 334 2.18 -11.87 -14.35
N PRO A 335 1.19 -11.19 -13.74
CA PRO A 335 0.32 -11.78 -12.71
C PRO A 335 -0.45 -12.99 -13.28
N SER A 336 -0.72 -13.98 -12.42
CA SER A 336 -1.55 -15.14 -12.78
C SER A 336 -3.05 -14.83 -12.66
N ASP A 337 -3.89 -15.73 -13.18
CA ASP A 337 -5.35 -15.65 -13.08
C ASP A 337 -5.77 -15.65 -11.59
N SER A 338 -6.24 -14.50 -11.09
CA SER A 338 -6.68 -14.20 -9.70
C SER A 338 -5.65 -13.51 -8.79
N ASP A 339 -4.43 -13.24 -9.27
CA ASP A 339 -3.48 -12.46 -8.50
C ASP A 339 -3.89 -10.98 -8.43
N VAL A 340 -3.78 -10.40 -7.23
CA VAL A 340 -3.74 -8.94 -7.07
C VAL A 340 -2.30 -8.55 -6.78
N LEU A 341 -1.71 -7.85 -7.74
CA LEU A 341 -0.36 -7.32 -7.69
C LEU A 341 -0.42 -5.81 -7.43
N LEU A 342 0.10 -5.39 -6.29
CA LEU A 342 0.30 -3.98 -5.96
C LEU A 342 1.77 -3.64 -6.16
N GLN A 343 2.06 -2.53 -6.84
CA GLN A 343 3.40 -2.14 -7.24
C GLN A 343 3.70 -0.70 -6.82
N THR A 344 4.91 -0.45 -6.38
CA THR A 344 5.47 0.90 -6.23
C THR A 344 6.09 1.34 -7.55
N LEU A 345 5.66 2.49 -8.06
CA LEU A 345 6.27 3.06 -9.26
C LEU A 345 7.68 3.60 -8.96
N PRO A 346 8.62 3.49 -9.92
CA PRO A 346 9.85 4.26 -9.85
C PRO A 346 9.62 5.75 -10.07
N SER A 347 10.65 6.53 -9.78
CA SER A 347 10.73 7.91 -10.26
C SER A 347 10.56 7.96 -11.78
N SER A 348 9.82 8.95 -12.27
CA SER A 348 9.40 9.10 -13.68
C SER A 348 10.53 9.08 -14.72
N GLU A 349 11.78 9.18 -14.28
CA GLU A 349 12.99 9.16 -15.12
C GLU A 349 13.39 7.74 -15.56
N GLU A 350 12.87 6.68 -14.93
CA GLU A 350 13.31 5.28 -15.18
C GLU A 350 12.39 4.47 -16.11
N VAL A 351 11.34 5.08 -16.68
CA VAL A 351 10.27 4.32 -17.35
C VAL A 351 10.40 4.34 -18.86
N GLU A 352 10.63 3.17 -19.46
CA GLU A 352 10.39 2.94 -20.89
C GLU A 352 8.89 2.74 -21.14
N GLY A 353 8.32 3.56 -22.02
CA GLY A 353 6.89 3.51 -22.35
C GLY A 353 6.52 2.23 -23.09
N THR A 354 5.56 1.47 -22.56
CA THR A 354 4.91 0.38 -23.32
C THR A 354 3.98 0.95 -24.39
N ALA A 355 3.96 0.31 -25.57
CA ALA A 355 3.08 0.71 -26.66
C ALA A 355 1.59 0.60 -26.26
N ILE A 356 0.83 1.67 -26.47
CA ILE A 356 -0.62 1.72 -26.24
C ILE A 356 -1.32 0.81 -27.25
N GLN A 357 -2.00 -0.23 -26.77
CA GLN A 357 -2.93 -1.00 -27.59
C GLN A 357 -4.32 -0.38 -27.47
N SER A 358 -4.81 0.27 -28.52
CA SER A 358 -6.03 1.10 -28.49
C SER A 358 -7.36 0.33 -28.39
N ALA A 359 -7.33 -1.01 -28.34
CA ALA A 359 -8.55 -1.83 -28.33
C ALA A 359 -9.01 -2.16 -26.89
N PRO A 360 -10.30 -1.97 -26.57
CA PRO A 360 -10.87 -2.39 -25.29
C PRO A 360 -10.71 -3.89 -25.06
N ARG A 361 -10.20 -4.28 -23.88
CA ARG A 361 -9.99 -5.69 -23.53
C ARG A 361 -10.06 -5.94 -22.02
N ILE A 362 -10.31 -7.19 -21.65
CA ILE A 362 -10.33 -7.66 -20.26
C ILE A 362 -9.17 -8.64 -20.09
N GLN A 363 -8.35 -8.40 -19.08
CA GLN A 363 -7.26 -9.29 -18.71
C GLN A 363 -7.50 -9.84 -17.30
N PRO A 364 -7.38 -11.15 -17.07
CA PRO A 364 -7.36 -11.72 -15.73
C PRO A 364 -6.20 -11.18 -14.90
N GLY A 365 -6.41 -11.12 -13.59
CA GLY A 365 -5.46 -10.54 -12.66
C GLY A 365 -5.52 -9.01 -12.64
N VAL A 366 -4.97 -8.44 -11.58
CA VAL A 366 -4.91 -7.01 -11.36
C VAL A 366 -3.46 -6.61 -11.10
N SER A 367 -2.96 -5.65 -11.86
CA SER A 367 -1.68 -4.99 -11.62
C SER A 367 -1.94 -3.51 -11.40
N ILE A 368 -1.83 -3.08 -10.15
CA ILE A 368 -2.05 -1.70 -9.75
C ILE A 368 -0.73 -1.12 -9.30
N ALA A 369 -0.44 0.09 -9.76
CA ALA A 369 0.73 0.81 -9.31
C ALA A 369 0.39 2.13 -8.59
N SER A 370 1.27 2.55 -7.70
CA SER A 370 1.21 3.85 -7.03
C SER A 370 2.60 4.43 -6.86
N ASP A 371 2.74 5.73 -7.11
CA ASP A 371 3.92 6.54 -6.81
C ASP A 371 4.09 6.80 -5.30
N LYS A 372 3.04 6.54 -4.52
CA LYS A 372 3.06 6.64 -3.04
C LYS A 372 3.19 5.28 -2.36
N GLY A 373 3.29 4.22 -3.15
CA GLY A 373 3.50 2.86 -2.69
C GLY A 373 2.23 2.14 -2.23
N PHE A 374 2.45 1.05 -1.50
CA PHE A 374 1.37 0.17 -1.04
C PHE A 374 1.48 -0.08 0.46
N VAL A 375 0.34 -0.33 1.09
CA VAL A 375 0.24 -0.72 2.50
C VAL A 375 0.54 -2.20 2.63
N TYR A 376 1.39 -2.55 3.59
CA TYR A 376 1.59 -3.92 4.04
C TYR A 376 1.74 -3.97 5.56
N GLY A 377 0.89 -4.76 6.21
CA GLY A 377 0.86 -4.83 7.67
C GLY A 377 0.55 -3.46 8.27
N ASN A 378 1.46 -2.95 9.10
CA ASN A 378 1.31 -1.65 9.77
C ASN A 378 2.18 -0.55 9.15
N THR A 379 2.71 -0.75 7.94
CA THR A 379 3.60 0.22 7.27
C THR A 379 3.20 0.42 5.82
N VAL A 380 3.74 1.49 5.23
CA VAL A 380 3.73 1.70 3.78
C VAL A 380 5.08 1.25 3.22
N CYS A 381 5.06 0.46 2.16
CA CYS A 381 6.23 0.18 1.33
C CYS A 381 6.32 1.23 0.23
N VAL A 382 7.41 1.98 0.23
CA VAL A 382 7.74 3.02 -0.77
C VAL A 382 8.97 2.68 -1.60
N VAL A 383 9.51 1.46 -1.42
CA VAL A 383 10.72 1.00 -2.12
C VAL A 383 10.41 0.90 -3.61
N PRO A 384 11.08 1.64 -4.50
CA PRO A 384 10.77 1.60 -5.93
C PRO A 384 10.86 0.17 -6.49
N HIS A 385 9.95 -0.16 -7.41
CA HIS A 385 9.80 -1.49 -8.03
C HIS A 385 9.42 -2.65 -7.09
N ALA A 386 9.24 -2.40 -5.80
CA ALA A 386 8.68 -3.40 -4.91
C ALA A 386 7.26 -3.76 -5.31
N HIS A 387 6.87 -5.00 -5.02
CA HIS A 387 5.53 -5.47 -5.28
C HIS A 387 5.05 -6.42 -4.20
N ALA A 388 3.76 -6.31 -3.91
CA ALA A 388 3.03 -7.23 -3.06
C ALA A 388 2.04 -8.03 -3.92
N ARG A 389 2.10 -9.35 -3.81
CA ARG A 389 1.16 -10.27 -4.44
C ARG A 389 0.24 -10.83 -3.38
N MET A 390 -1.06 -10.70 -3.61
CA MET A 390 -2.11 -11.37 -2.86
C MET A 390 -2.53 -12.61 -3.61
N SER A 391 -2.42 -13.77 -2.95
CA SER A 391 -2.95 -15.04 -3.42
C SER A 391 -4.01 -15.57 -2.46
N VAL A 392 -4.99 -16.28 -3.01
CA VAL A 392 -6.02 -16.96 -2.22
C VAL A 392 -5.66 -18.44 -2.13
N SER A 393 -5.46 -18.92 -0.90
CA SER A 393 -5.15 -20.32 -0.58
C SER A 393 -6.36 -21.25 -0.66
#